data_AF-A0A978VQH4-F1
#
_entry.id   AF-A0A978VQH4-F1
#
_cell.length_a   1.000
_cell.length_b   1.000
_cell.length_c   1.000
_cell.angle_alpha   90.00
_cell.angle_beta   90.00
_cell.angle_gamma   90.00
#
_symmetry.space_group_name_H-M   'P 1'
#
loop_
_entity.id
_entity.type
_entity.pdbx_description
1 polymer ?
#
loop_
_entity_poly.entity_id
_entity_poly.type
_entity_poly.pdbx_seq_one_letter_code
_entity_poly.pdbx_strand_id
1 'polypeptide(L)'
;MAAANEHAQMVRYLFHKTNNIQYWEKEEQAELFTTCIGMGLYDLAIDMLKSNPGLAKVRNKYDETGLTVLARTPLTFVGNDESQSAGLLKSFLNLSCLKLPHLGKSRQYSQALDLVKMLCDYCLNNSDEENQSSTTEVANLLFDAAEAGNVDILIKLMHLNPDLLWVKDTERGTIFHVAVENRHEDIFNLLFELGAIKDFIAKHIPSNDNNLLHFAAKLPPQKKLNTVSGAALQMHRELLWYKAKILYWINFKCTWLIGLALAQME
;
A
#
# COMPACT_ATOMS: atom_id res chain seq x y z
N MET A 1 -28.51 -3.03 -3.38
CA MET A 1 -28.97 -2.96 -1.97
C MET A 1 -28.19 -3.90 -1.03
N ALA A 2 -28.09 -5.22 -1.28
CA ALA A 2 -27.35 -6.13 -0.39
C ALA A 2 -25.85 -5.79 -0.26
N ALA A 3 -25.19 -5.52 -1.39
CA ALA A 3 -23.78 -5.11 -1.43
C ALA A 3 -23.59 -3.74 -0.77
N ALA A 4 -24.47 -2.78 -1.07
CA ALA A 4 -24.48 -1.45 -0.46
C ALA A 4 -24.70 -1.43 1.07
N ASN A 5 -25.25 -2.52 1.64
CA ASN A 5 -25.50 -2.68 3.08
C ASN A 5 -24.49 -3.63 3.75
N GLU A 6 -23.38 -3.95 3.07
CA GLU A 6 -22.28 -4.76 3.60
C GLU A 6 -22.66 -6.18 4.09
N HIS A 7 -23.73 -6.77 3.57
CA HIS A 7 -24.16 -8.12 3.96
C HIS A 7 -23.44 -9.22 3.17
N ALA A 8 -22.19 -9.51 3.55
CA ALA A 8 -21.28 -10.40 2.83
C ALA A 8 -21.86 -11.78 2.46
N GLN A 9 -22.57 -12.43 3.39
CA GLN A 9 -23.20 -13.74 3.14
C GLN A 9 -24.38 -13.65 2.15
N MET A 10 -25.14 -12.56 2.23
CA MET A 10 -26.26 -12.33 1.31
C MET A 10 -25.77 -12.02 -0.10
N VAL A 11 -24.67 -11.26 -0.23
CA VAL A 11 -24.01 -11.01 -1.52
C VAL A 11 -23.54 -12.32 -2.15
N ARG A 12 -22.83 -13.18 -1.40
CA ARG A 12 -22.42 -14.52 -1.87
C ARG A 12 -23.61 -15.36 -2.36
N TYR A 13 -24.67 -15.42 -1.56
CA TYR A 13 -25.86 -16.19 -1.90
C TYR A 13 -26.53 -15.68 -3.18
N LEU A 14 -26.73 -14.35 -3.27
CA LEU A 14 -27.37 -13.73 -4.43
C LEU A 14 -26.51 -13.84 -5.68
N PHE A 15 -25.18 -13.73 -5.56
CA PHE A 15 -24.26 -13.88 -6.68
C PHE A 15 -24.43 -15.25 -7.35
N HIS A 16 -24.39 -16.33 -6.58
CA HIS A 16 -24.58 -17.69 -7.12
C HIS A 16 -25.99 -17.95 -7.67
N LYS A 17 -27.00 -17.23 -7.18
CA LYS A 17 -28.37 -17.32 -7.72
C LYS A 17 -28.55 -16.51 -9.00
N THR A 18 -27.79 -15.43 -9.17
CA THR A 18 -27.96 -14.48 -10.26
C THR A 18 -26.92 -14.77 -11.34
N ASN A 19 -27.19 -15.79 -12.16
CA ASN A 19 -26.24 -16.31 -13.16
C ASN A 19 -26.06 -15.40 -14.42
N ASN A 20 -26.39 -14.10 -14.31
CA ASN A 20 -26.60 -13.19 -15.45
C ASN A 20 -25.87 -11.84 -15.33
N ILE A 21 -24.86 -11.74 -14.46
CA ILE A 21 -24.17 -10.46 -14.17
C ILE A 21 -23.54 -9.86 -15.44
N GLN A 22 -23.16 -10.69 -16.42
CA GLN A 22 -22.65 -10.24 -17.71
C GLN A 22 -23.62 -9.35 -18.51
N TYR A 23 -24.93 -9.41 -18.22
CA TYR A 23 -25.96 -8.62 -18.89
C TYR A 23 -26.31 -7.31 -18.16
N TRP A 24 -25.73 -7.07 -16.98
CA TRP A 24 -25.94 -5.84 -16.23
C TRP A 24 -25.24 -4.68 -16.92
N GLU A 25 -25.65 -3.45 -16.59
CA GLU A 25 -24.95 -2.26 -17.08
C GLU A 25 -23.51 -2.23 -16.54
N LYS A 26 -22.57 -1.68 -17.32
CA LYS A 26 -21.14 -1.66 -16.95
C LYS A 26 -20.91 -1.00 -15.59
N GLU A 27 -21.67 0.05 -15.29
CA GLU A 27 -21.62 0.77 -14.01
C GLU A 27 -22.08 -0.11 -12.84
N GLU A 28 -23.16 -0.87 -13.00
CA GLU A 28 -23.65 -1.80 -11.98
C GLU A 28 -22.67 -2.94 -11.71
N GLN A 29 -22.03 -3.45 -12.77
CA GLN A 29 -20.99 -4.46 -12.64
C GLN A 29 -19.77 -3.92 -11.88
N ALA A 30 -19.36 -2.67 -12.18
CA ALA A 30 -18.24 -2.02 -11.50
C ALA A 30 -18.55 -1.70 -10.04
N GLU A 31 -19.77 -1.24 -9.74
CA GLU A 31 -20.23 -0.99 -8.37
C GLU A 31 -20.21 -2.29 -7.56
N LEU A 32 -20.77 -3.39 -8.11
CA LEU A 32 -20.75 -4.69 -7.44
C LEU A 32 -19.31 -5.18 -7.24
N PHE A 33 -18.46 -5.05 -8.26
CA PHE A 33 -17.07 -5.50 -8.22
C PHE A 33 -16.26 -4.76 -7.16
N THR A 34 -16.29 -3.42 -7.18
CA THR A 34 -15.60 -2.58 -6.19
C THR A 34 -16.14 -2.81 -4.77
N THR A 35 -17.45 -3.02 -4.62
CA THR A 35 -18.05 -3.36 -3.33
C THR A 35 -17.58 -4.71 -2.80
N CYS A 36 -17.52 -5.75 -3.64
CA CYS A 36 -16.98 -7.06 -3.26
C CYS A 36 -15.53 -6.96 -2.75
N ILE A 37 -14.70 -6.16 -3.41
CA ILE A 37 -13.32 -5.88 -2.99
C ILE A 37 -13.30 -5.17 -1.64
N GLY A 38 -14.09 -4.10 -1.48
CA GLY A 38 -14.25 -3.33 -0.24
C GLY A 38 -14.61 -4.21 0.96
N MET A 39 -15.44 -5.22 0.73
CA MET A 39 -15.93 -6.17 1.75
C MET A 39 -15.01 -7.37 1.99
N GLY A 40 -13.89 -7.48 1.29
CA GLY A 40 -12.99 -8.64 1.38
C GLY A 40 -13.52 -9.93 0.73
N LEU A 41 -14.53 -9.83 -0.14
CA LEU A 41 -15.08 -10.96 -0.92
C LEU A 41 -14.25 -11.22 -2.18
N TYR A 42 -12.95 -11.45 -1.98
CA TYR A 42 -11.99 -11.56 -3.08
C TYR A 42 -12.26 -12.75 -4.01
N ASP A 43 -12.83 -13.85 -3.52
CA ASP A 43 -13.22 -14.96 -4.37
C ASP A 43 -14.30 -14.59 -5.40
N LEU A 44 -15.34 -13.87 -4.98
CA LEU A 44 -16.36 -13.38 -5.90
C LEU A 44 -15.77 -12.38 -6.89
N ALA A 45 -14.92 -11.47 -6.41
CA ALA A 45 -14.24 -10.50 -7.28
C ALA A 45 -13.35 -11.19 -8.33
N ILE A 46 -12.62 -12.24 -7.93
CA ILE A 46 -11.84 -13.09 -8.84
C ILE A 46 -12.74 -13.74 -9.89
N ASP A 47 -13.87 -14.31 -9.48
CA ASP A 47 -14.81 -14.97 -10.40
C ASP A 47 -15.42 -13.96 -11.38
N MET A 48 -15.80 -12.76 -10.91
CA MET A 48 -16.27 -11.66 -11.75
C MET A 48 -15.22 -11.25 -12.79
N LEU A 49 -13.96 -11.09 -12.36
CA LEU A 49 -12.88 -10.67 -13.24
C LEU A 49 -12.55 -11.74 -14.30
N LYS A 50 -12.64 -13.03 -13.94
CA LYS A 50 -12.48 -14.14 -14.91
C LYS A 50 -13.59 -14.15 -15.95
N SER A 51 -14.83 -13.83 -15.55
CA SER A 51 -15.97 -13.75 -16.47
C SER A 51 -15.91 -12.51 -17.38
N ASN A 52 -15.44 -11.38 -16.86
CA ASN A 52 -15.30 -10.13 -17.62
C ASN A 52 -13.98 -9.41 -17.25
N PRO A 53 -12.88 -9.67 -17.96
CA PRO A 53 -11.58 -9.05 -17.70
C PRO A 53 -11.60 -7.51 -17.81
N GLY A 54 -12.51 -6.97 -18.61
CA GLY A 54 -12.68 -5.52 -18.78
C GLY A 54 -12.98 -4.78 -17.48
N LEU A 55 -13.55 -5.48 -16.47
CA LEU A 55 -13.84 -4.91 -15.14
C LEU A 55 -12.61 -4.35 -14.42
N ALA A 56 -11.40 -4.81 -14.77
CA ALA A 56 -10.16 -4.28 -14.20
C ALA A 56 -10.01 -2.76 -14.39
N LYS A 57 -10.50 -2.21 -15.52
CA LYS A 57 -10.40 -0.78 -15.86
C LYS A 57 -11.69 0.00 -15.66
N VAL A 58 -12.82 -0.67 -15.39
CA VAL A 58 -14.10 0.03 -15.24
C VAL A 58 -14.08 0.81 -13.92
N ARG A 59 -14.57 2.05 -13.99
CA ARG A 59 -14.70 2.95 -12.84
C ARG A 59 -16.13 2.91 -12.32
N ASN A 60 -16.29 2.92 -11.01
CA ASN A 60 -17.59 3.04 -10.36
C ASN A 60 -18.07 4.51 -10.36
N LYS A 61 -19.20 4.79 -9.72
CA LYS A 61 -19.78 6.14 -9.63
C LYS A 61 -18.91 7.16 -8.85
N TYR A 62 -17.90 6.68 -8.11
CA TYR A 62 -16.93 7.51 -7.39
C TYR A 62 -15.62 7.68 -8.18
N ASP A 63 -15.60 7.27 -9.45
CA ASP A 63 -14.42 7.24 -10.31
C ASP A 63 -13.31 6.28 -9.81
N GLU A 64 -13.66 5.32 -8.95
CA GLU A 64 -12.72 4.34 -8.40
C GLU A 64 -12.71 3.05 -9.21
N THR A 65 -11.52 2.49 -9.43
CA THR A 65 -11.34 1.16 -10.01
C THR A 65 -11.24 0.11 -8.90
N GLY A 66 -11.36 -1.18 -9.25
CA GLY A 66 -11.12 -2.24 -8.28
C GLY A 66 -9.71 -2.17 -7.65
N LEU A 67 -8.73 -1.68 -8.41
CA LEU A 67 -7.35 -1.49 -7.94
C LEU A 67 -7.26 -0.41 -6.85
N THR A 68 -7.85 0.77 -7.06
CA THR A 68 -7.80 1.86 -6.08
C THR A 68 -8.49 1.47 -4.77
N VAL A 69 -9.64 0.78 -4.85
CA VAL A 69 -10.34 0.25 -3.67
C VAL A 69 -9.47 -0.79 -2.97
N LEU A 70 -8.86 -1.72 -3.71
CA LEU A 70 -8.02 -2.79 -3.15
C LEU A 70 -6.80 -2.25 -2.41
N ALA A 71 -6.11 -1.22 -2.95
CA ALA A 71 -5.01 -0.55 -2.28
C ALA A 71 -5.39 -0.01 -0.90
N ARG A 72 -6.61 0.55 -0.79
CA ARG A 72 -7.11 1.19 0.42
C ARG A 72 -7.73 0.21 1.41
N THR A 73 -8.14 -0.97 0.96
CA THR A 73 -8.70 -2.01 1.85
C THR A 73 -7.58 -2.68 2.65
N PRO A 74 -7.54 -2.52 3.98
CA PRO A 74 -6.51 -3.16 4.77
C PRO A 74 -6.68 -4.68 4.70
N LEU A 75 -5.61 -5.39 4.33
CA LEU A 75 -5.59 -6.86 4.35
C LEU A 75 -5.45 -7.43 5.78
N THR A 76 -5.45 -6.56 6.80
CA THR A 76 -5.34 -6.91 8.20
C THR A 76 -6.59 -7.67 8.63
N PHE A 77 -6.43 -8.97 8.81
CA PHE A 77 -7.40 -9.75 9.58
C PHE A 77 -7.40 -9.21 11.00
N VAL A 78 -8.57 -8.80 11.51
CA VAL A 78 -8.78 -8.58 12.94
C VAL A 78 -8.76 -9.95 13.62
N GLY A 79 -7.56 -10.49 13.79
CA GLY A 79 -7.23 -11.47 14.81
C GLY A 79 -6.43 -10.71 15.86
N ASN A 80 -6.94 -10.65 17.08
CA ASN A 80 -6.22 -10.08 18.21
C ASN A 80 -4.87 -10.78 18.34
N ASP A 81 -3.80 -10.14 17.94
CA ASP A 81 -2.45 -10.40 18.43
C ASP A 81 -1.65 -9.11 18.29
N GLU A 82 -1.77 -8.26 19.32
CA GLU A 82 -0.70 -7.34 19.65
C GLU A 82 0.58 -8.15 19.88
N SER A 83 1.72 -7.57 19.50
CA SER A 83 3.08 -8.06 19.75
C SER A 83 3.58 -9.19 18.83
N GLN A 84 4.41 -8.81 17.87
CA GLN A 84 5.85 -9.11 17.90
C GLN A 84 6.53 -8.63 16.61
N SER A 85 7.22 -7.51 16.72
CA SER A 85 8.25 -7.06 15.79
C SER A 85 9.43 -8.05 15.84
N ALA A 86 9.31 -9.16 15.12
CA ALA A 86 10.39 -10.13 15.00
C ALA A 86 11.52 -9.55 14.14
N GLY A 87 12.71 -9.48 14.72
CA GLY A 87 13.89 -8.76 14.22
C GLY A 87 14.27 -9.08 12.77
N LEU A 88 14.54 -8.00 12.04
CA LEU A 88 14.87 -8.02 10.61
C LEU A 88 16.35 -7.66 10.42
N LEU A 89 17.19 -8.68 10.25
CA LEU A 89 18.54 -8.55 9.73
C LEU A 89 18.85 -9.70 8.76
N LYS A 90 19.06 -9.39 7.47
CA LYS A 90 20.39 -9.36 6.83
C LYS A 90 20.28 -9.07 5.33
N SER A 91 21.28 -8.32 4.88
CA SER A 91 21.49 -7.63 3.62
C SER A 91 21.93 -8.50 2.45
N PHE A 92 21.53 -8.09 1.25
CA PHE A 92 22.33 -7.65 0.09
C PHE A 92 21.59 -8.03 -1.19
N LEU A 93 21.03 -7.01 -1.85
CA LEU A 93 20.37 -7.01 -3.16
C LEU A 93 19.82 -8.36 -3.64
N ASN A 94 18.69 -8.74 -3.06
CA ASN A 94 17.75 -9.68 -3.65
C ASN A 94 16.38 -9.33 -3.06
N LEU A 95 15.39 -8.89 -3.85
CA LEU A 95 14.04 -8.49 -3.36
C LEU A 95 13.38 -9.54 -2.45
N SER A 96 13.86 -10.78 -2.50
CA SER A 96 13.63 -11.84 -1.51
C SER A 96 13.79 -11.45 -0.03
N CYS A 97 14.40 -10.29 0.29
CA CYS A 97 14.55 -9.79 1.66
C CYS A 97 13.31 -9.09 2.22
N LEU A 98 12.37 -8.63 1.37
CA LEU A 98 11.07 -8.11 1.81
C LEU A 98 10.22 -9.28 2.27
N LYS A 99 10.34 -9.65 3.55
CA LYS A 99 9.50 -10.69 4.12
C LYS A 99 8.09 -10.11 4.20
N LEU A 100 7.11 -10.80 3.60
CA LEU A 100 5.71 -10.54 3.93
C LEU A 100 5.58 -10.73 5.45
N PRO A 101 5.10 -9.72 6.20
CA PRO A 101 4.89 -9.87 7.63
C PRO A 101 4.01 -11.09 7.85
N HIS A 102 4.44 -11.95 8.78
CA HIS A 102 4.01 -13.33 8.91
C HIS A 102 2.58 -13.43 9.48
N LEU A 103 1.57 -12.93 8.78
CA LEU A 103 0.16 -13.21 9.10
C LEU A 103 -0.21 -14.59 8.58
N GLY A 104 -0.91 -15.37 9.41
CA GLY A 104 -1.39 -16.71 9.05
C GLY A 104 -2.07 -16.68 7.68
N LYS A 105 -1.66 -17.61 6.79
CA LYS A 105 -2.13 -17.72 5.39
C LYS A 105 -3.63 -18.01 5.34
N SER A 106 -4.46 -17.01 5.62
CA SER A 106 -5.90 -17.09 5.44
C SER A 106 -6.19 -17.19 3.94
N ARG A 107 -7.17 -18.01 3.59
CA ARG A 107 -7.60 -18.19 2.19
C ARG A 107 -7.93 -16.85 1.51
N GLN A 108 -8.53 -15.91 2.25
CA GLN A 108 -8.87 -14.59 1.72
C GLN A 108 -7.62 -13.74 1.45
N TYR A 109 -6.58 -13.85 2.28
CA TYR A 109 -5.31 -13.15 2.06
C TYR A 109 -4.64 -13.61 0.77
N SER A 110 -4.56 -14.93 0.54
CA SER A 110 -4.07 -15.45 -0.74
C SER A 110 -4.91 -14.95 -1.92
N GLN A 111 -6.23 -14.92 -1.78
CA GLN A 111 -7.13 -14.43 -2.83
C GLN A 111 -6.94 -12.94 -3.10
N ALA A 112 -6.71 -12.12 -2.08
CA ALA A 112 -6.42 -10.70 -2.24
C ALA A 112 -5.13 -10.50 -3.06
N LEU A 113 -4.05 -11.22 -2.72
CA LEU A 113 -2.78 -11.14 -3.45
C LEU A 113 -2.89 -11.66 -4.89
N ASP A 114 -3.69 -12.69 -5.12
CA ASP A 114 -3.99 -13.20 -6.46
C ASP A 114 -4.80 -12.17 -7.27
N LEU A 115 -5.77 -11.50 -6.64
CA LEU A 115 -6.55 -10.44 -7.27
C LEU A 115 -5.69 -9.22 -7.62
N VAL A 116 -4.79 -8.78 -6.72
CA VAL A 116 -3.78 -7.74 -7.02
C VAL A 116 -3.00 -8.13 -8.27
N LYS A 117 -2.47 -9.36 -8.31
CA LYS A 117 -1.69 -9.84 -9.44
C LYS A 117 -2.49 -9.80 -10.74
N MET A 118 -3.70 -10.35 -10.77
CA MET A 118 -4.51 -10.38 -11.99
C MET A 118 -4.86 -8.97 -12.49
N LEU A 119 -5.19 -8.05 -11.57
CA LEU A 119 -5.52 -6.69 -11.94
C LEU A 119 -4.29 -5.93 -12.48
N CYS A 120 -3.13 -6.09 -11.84
CA CYS A 120 -1.88 -5.52 -12.32
C CYS A 120 -1.48 -6.10 -13.68
N ASP A 121 -1.51 -7.44 -13.83
CA ASP A 121 -1.20 -8.12 -15.10
C ASP A 121 -2.14 -7.63 -16.20
N TYR A 122 -3.42 -7.43 -15.91
CA TYR A 122 -4.38 -6.90 -16.88
C TYR A 122 -4.02 -5.46 -17.28
N CYS A 123 -3.74 -4.57 -16.33
CA CYS A 123 -3.39 -3.18 -16.61
C CYS A 123 -2.07 -3.03 -17.37
N LEU A 124 -1.07 -3.88 -17.07
CA LEU A 124 0.22 -3.87 -17.73
C LEU A 124 0.19 -4.48 -19.14
N ASN A 125 -0.62 -5.52 -19.38
CA ASN A 125 -0.67 -6.21 -20.67
C ASN A 125 -1.71 -5.63 -21.64
N ASN A 126 -2.73 -4.93 -21.15
CA ASN A 126 -3.75 -4.26 -21.99
C ASN A 126 -3.51 -2.74 -22.03
N SER A 127 -2.27 -2.30 -21.93
CA SER A 127 -1.90 -0.94 -22.29
C SER A 127 -1.94 -0.85 -23.81
N ASP A 128 -2.97 -0.22 -24.36
CA ASP A 128 -2.96 0.18 -25.77
C ASP A 128 -1.69 1.04 -25.98
N GLU A 129 -0.92 0.74 -27.03
CA GLU A 129 0.45 1.27 -27.28
C GLU A 129 0.55 2.80 -27.34
N GLU A 130 -0.57 3.53 -27.26
CA GLU A 130 -0.64 4.98 -27.33
C GLU A 130 -0.78 5.70 -25.97
N ASN A 131 -1.00 4.99 -24.85
CA ASN A 131 -1.33 5.65 -23.58
C ASN A 131 -0.31 5.43 -22.45
N GLN A 132 0.38 6.51 -22.05
CA GLN A 132 1.10 6.66 -20.77
C GLN A 132 0.20 6.48 -19.51
N SER A 133 -1.07 6.12 -19.71
CA SER A 133 -2.11 6.05 -18.67
C SER A 133 -1.95 4.83 -17.75
N SER A 134 -1.56 3.65 -18.25
CA SER A 134 -1.58 2.42 -17.43
C SER A 134 -0.43 2.31 -16.42
N THR A 135 0.76 2.84 -16.75
CA THR A 135 1.84 3.00 -15.77
C THR A 135 1.47 4.01 -14.67
N THR A 136 0.69 5.03 -15.04
CA THR A 136 0.19 6.04 -14.11
C THR A 136 -0.85 5.45 -13.15
N GLU A 137 -1.71 4.53 -13.61
CA GLU A 137 -2.67 3.84 -12.73
C GLU A 137 -1.98 2.93 -11.69
N VAL A 138 -0.98 2.16 -12.11
CA VAL A 138 -0.21 1.31 -11.17
C VAL A 138 0.67 2.15 -10.24
N ALA A 139 1.16 3.30 -10.71
CA ALA A 139 1.86 4.27 -9.87
C ALA A 139 0.93 4.85 -8.79
N ASN A 140 -0.28 5.28 -9.17
CA ASN A 140 -1.28 5.80 -8.24
C ASN A 140 -1.67 4.77 -7.18
N LEU A 141 -1.84 3.50 -7.59
CA LEU A 141 -2.08 2.38 -6.68
C LEU A 141 -1.03 2.27 -5.57
N LEU A 142 0.25 2.46 -5.88
CA LEU A 142 1.31 2.43 -4.87
C LEU A 142 1.15 3.56 -3.85
N PHE A 143 0.83 4.76 -4.31
CA PHE A 143 0.64 5.89 -3.41
C PHE A 143 -0.61 5.73 -2.56
N ASP A 144 -1.70 5.22 -3.12
CA ASP A 144 -2.94 4.92 -2.39
C ASP A 144 -2.70 3.85 -1.32
N ALA A 145 -1.95 2.80 -1.64
CA ALA A 145 -1.59 1.76 -0.69
C ALA A 145 -0.66 2.30 0.41
N ALA A 146 0.28 3.18 0.07
CA ALA A 146 1.16 3.83 1.04
C ALA A 146 0.41 4.80 1.97
N GLU A 147 -0.57 5.53 1.46
CA GLU A 147 -1.44 6.43 2.23
C GLU A 147 -2.38 5.64 3.15
N ALA A 148 -2.89 4.50 2.68
CA ALA A 148 -3.72 3.61 3.49
C ALA A 148 -2.92 2.84 4.56
N GLY A 149 -1.62 2.65 4.36
CA GLY A 149 -0.76 1.86 5.25
C GLY A 149 -0.75 0.37 4.91
N ASN A 150 -1.09 -0.01 3.68
CA ASN A 150 -1.22 -1.39 3.27
C ASN A 150 0.13 -1.98 2.82
N VAL A 151 0.92 -2.37 3.81
CA VAL A 151 2.29 -2.89 3.65
C VAL A 151 2.32 -4.13 2.75
N ASP A 152 1.35 -5.04 2.91
CA ASP A 152 1.29 -6.31 2.17
C ASP A 152 1.13 -6.09 0.67
N ILE A 153 0.23 -5.18 0.28
CA ILE A 153 0.04 -4.81 -1.14
C ILE A 153 1.29 -4.14 -1.68
N LEU A 154 1.91 -3.22 -0.93
CA LEU A 154 3.16 -2.59 -1.36
C LEU A 154 4.27 -3.61 -1.62
N ILE A 155 4.50 -4.53 -0.68
CA ILE A 155 5.49 -5.60 -0.84
C ILE A 155 5.15 -6.46 -2.05
N LYS A 156 3.89 -6.83 -2.24
CA LYS A 156 3.45 -7.62 -3.40
C LYS A 156 3.72 -6.89 -4.72
N LEU A 157 3.39 -5.61 -4.80
CA LEU A 157 3.61 -4.78 -5.99
C LEU A 157 5.10 -4.64 -6.31
N MET A 158 5.94 -4.39 -5.30
CA MET A 158 7.39 -4.33 -5.47
C MET A 158 7.99 -5.64 -5.98
N HIS A 159 7.44 -6.80 -5.56
CA HIS A 159 7.83 -8.10 -6.08
C HIS A 159 7.35 -8.35 -7.52
N LEU A 160 6.17 -7.85 -7.88
CA LEU A 160 5.62 -8.00 -9.24
C LEU A 160 6.40 -7.13 -10.23
N ASN A 161 6.73 -5.90 -9.85
CA ASN A 161 7.53 -4.99 -10.66
C ASN A 161 8.49 -4.17 -9.77
N PRO A 162 9.77 -4.53 -9.71
CA PRO A 162 10.77 -3.83 -8.91
C PRO A 162 10.98 -2.36 -9.29
N ASP A 163 10.67 -1.97 -10.53
CA ASP A 163 10.86 -0.59 -11.01
C ASP A 163 9.92 0.39 -10.30
N LEU A 164 8.83 -0.12 -9.73
CA LEU A 164 7.88 0.64 -8.92
C LEU A 164 8.51 1.31 -7.69
N LEU A 165 9.64 0.79 -7.19
CA LEU A 165 10.41 1.40 -6.10
C LEU A 165 10.92 2.81 -6.45
N TRP A 166 11.10 3.09 -7.74
CA TRP A 166 11.67 4.34 -8.23
C TRP A 166 10.61 5.37 -8.65
N VAL A 167 9.33 4.99 -8.58
CA VAL A 167 8.20 5.87 -8.88
C VAL A 167 8.20 7.04 -7.89
N LYS A 168 8.08 8.25 -8.44
CA LYS A 168 8.09 9.51 -7.72
C LYS A 168 6.91 10.33 -8.18
N ASP A 169 6.20 10.89 -7.23
CA ASP A 169 5.21 11.92 -7.46
C ASP A 169 5.88 13.29 -7.26
N THR A 170 5.55 14.25 -8.12
CA THR A 170 6.18 15.57 -8.09
C THR A 170 5.92 16.32 -6.78
N GLU A 171 4.74 16.14 -6.18
CA GLU A 171 4.30 16.86 -4.98
C GLU A 171 4.47 16.01 -3.71
N ARG A 172 4.08 14.73 -3.79
CA ARG A 172 4.05 13.78 -2.67
C ARG A 172 5.41 13.12 -2.45
N GLY A 173 6.33 13.17 -3.42
CA GLY A 173 7.64 12.54 -3.36
C GLY A 173 7.57 11.03 -3.60
N THR A 174 8.34 10.25 -2.82
CA THR A 174 8.27 8.79 -2.89
C THR A 174 7.19 8.23 -1.97
N ILE A 175 6.82 6.95 -2.14
CA ILE A 175 5.89 6.25 -1.24
C ILE A 175 6.28 6.35 0.25
N PHE A 176 7.58 6.51 0.55
CA PHE A 176 8.09 6.65 1.91
C PHE A 176 7.79 8.03 2.50
N HIS A 177 7.74 9.08 1.67
CA HIS A 177 7.29 10.41 2.11
C HIS A 177 5.81 10.36 2.51
N VAL A 178 4.97 9.75 1.68
CA VAL A 178 3.55 9.53 1.97
C VAL A 178 3.35 8.69 3.23
N ALA A 179 4.10 7.61 3.40
CA ALA A 179 4.01 6.76 4.59
C ALA A 179 4.40 7.51 5.88
N VAL A 180 5.44 8.34 5.83
CA VAL A 180 5.90 9.17 6.94
C VAL A 180 4.86 10.23 7.31
N GLU A 181 4.26 10.90 6.32
CA GLU A 181 3.20 11.88 6.52
C GLU A 181 1.98 11.23 7.22
N ASN A 182 1.66 9.99 6.85
CA ASN A 182 0.53 9.25 7.40
C ASN A 182 0.83 8.39 8.64
N ARG A 183 2.06 8.46 9.20
CA ARG A 183 2.50 7.69 10.39
C ARG A 183 2.35 6.17 10.22
N HIS A 184 2.74 5.65 9.06
CA HIS A 184 2.78 4.22 8.81
C HIS A 184 4.19 3.70 9.05
N GLU A 185 4.45 3.30 10.30
CA GLU A 185 5.76 2.82 10.76
C GLU A 185 6.27 1.62 9.99
N ASP A 186 5.39 0.67 9.65
CA ASP A 186 5.78 -0.57 9.00
C ASP A 186 6.35 -0.30 7.60
N ILE A 187 5.71 0.59 6.84
CA ILE A 187 6.22 1.01 5.52
C ILE A 187 7.51 1.81 5.67
N PHE A 188 7.62 2.67 6.68
CA PHE A 188 8.87 3.39 6.95
C PHE A 188 10.01 2.41 7.32
N ASN A 189 9.73 1.35 8.06
CA ASN A 189 10.72 0.34 8.40
C ASN A 189 11.22 -0.41 7.15
N LEU A 190 10.37 -0.62 6.13
CA LEU A 190 10.79 -1.20 4.84
C LEU A 190 11.93 -0.41 4.20
N LEU A 191 11.99 0.92 4.39
CA LEU A 191 13.08 1.74 3.87
C LEU A 191 14.45 1.26 4.35
N PHE A 192 14.54 0.80 5.61
CA PHE A 192 15.80 0.30 6.17
C PHE A 192 16.14 -1.10 5.68
N GLU A 193 15.14 -1.88 5.25
CA GLU A 193 15.35 -3.19 4.64
C GLU A 193 15.94 -3.08 3.23
N LEU A 194 15.73 -1.96 2.54
CA LEU A 194 16.28 -1.70 1.20
C LEU A 194 17.81 -1.48 1.18
N GLY A 195 18.49 -1.53 2.33
CA GLY A 195 19.95 -1.46 2.41
C GLY A 195 20.50 -0.15 1.83
N ALA A 196 21.41 -0.22 0.86
CA ALA A 196 22.03 0.96 0.24
C ALA A 196 21.07 1.79 -0.64
N ILE A 197 19.98 1.18 -1.14
CA ILE A 197 18.98 1.87 -1.97
C ILE A 197 18.28 2.97 -1.16
N LYS A 198 18.16 2.78 0.16
CA LYS A 198 17.50 3.73 1.06
C LYS A 198 18.10 5.13 0.96
N ASP A 199 19.41 5.25 0.75
CA ASP A 199 20.09 6.55 0.71
C ASP A 199 19.75 7.32 -0.57
N PHE A 200 19.48 6.63 -1.67
CA PHE A 200 18.99 7.25 -2.91
C PHE A 200 17.56 7.74 -2.75
N ILE A 201 16.70 6.94 -2.13
CA ILE A 201 15.29 7.30 -1.85
C ILE A 201 15.23 8.47 -0.87
N ALA A 202 16.04 8.43 0.19
CA ALA A 202 16.13 9.45 1.23
C ALA A 202 16.68 10.81 0.76
N LYS A 203 17.45 10.82 -0.34
CA LYS A 203 17.96 12.05 -0.95
C LYS A 203 16.96 12.70 -1.90
N HIS A 204 15.89 12.00 -2.27
CA HIS A 204 14.87 12.61 -3.10
C HIS A 204 14.15 13.70 -2.32
N ILE A 205 14.06 14.87 -2.93
CA ILE A 205 13.36 16.03 -2.40
C ILE A 205 12.24 16.33 -3.42
N PRO A 206 10.95 16.23 -3.04
CA PRO A 206 9.84 16.64 -3.90
C PRO A 206 9.87 18.16 -4.16
N SER A 207 9.04 18.64 -5.09
CA SER A 207 9.04 20.04 -5.58
C SER A 207 8.90 21.10 -4.48
N ASN A 208 8.33 20.74 -3.33
CA ASN A 208 8.15 21.61 -2.17
C ASN A 208 9.40 21.78 -1.28
N ASP A 209 10.58 21.30 -1.71
CA ASP A 209 11.86 21.34 -0.98
C ASP A 209 11.82 20.67 0.43
N ASN A 210 10.79 19.88 0.68
CA ASN A 210 10.57 19.19 1.95
C ASN A 210 11.21 17.80 1.90
N ASN A 211 12.35 17.62 2.56
CA ASN A 211 12.91 16.27 2.74
C ASN A 211 12.04 15.40 3.68
N LEU A 212 12.34 14.11 3.77
CA LEU A 212 11.62 13.14 4.61
C LEU A 212 11.45 13.58 6.09
N LEU A 213 12.42 14.32 6.65
CA LEU A 213 12.32 14.84 8.02
C LEU A 213 11.26 15.94 8.15
N HIS A 214 11.10 16.80 7.14
CA HIS A 214 10.04 17.81 7.14
C HIS A 214 8.66 17.15 7.12
N PHE A 215 8.47 16.11 6.31
CA PHE A 215 7.23 15.33 6.31
C PHE A 215 6.97 14.65 7.67
N ALA A 216 8.02 14.16 8.31
CA ALA A 216 7.91 13.56 9.64
C ALA A 216 7.57 14.60 10.72
N ALA A 217 7.93 15.87 10.51
CA ALA A 217 7.63 17.01 11.36
C ALA A 217 6.20 17.59 11.19
N LYS A 218 5.54 17.30 10.06
CA LYS A 218 4.17 17.76 9.80
C LYS A 218 3.17 17.12 10.75
N LEU A 219 2.06 17.83 11.01
CA LEU A 219 0.95 17.26 11.76
C LEU A 219 0.37 16.05 11.01
N PRO A 220 0.13 14.90 11.68
CA PRO A 220 -0.46 13.75 11.02
C PRO A 220 -1.91 14.05 10.60
N PRO A 221 -2.46 13.28 9.63
CA PRO A 221 -3.86 13.39 9.24
C PRO A 221 -4.80 13.26 10.44
N GLN A 222 -5.90 14.01 10.42
CA GLN A 222 -6.87 14.04 11.52
C GLN A 222 -7.36 12.65 11.94
N LYS A 223 -7.55 11.73 10.97
CA LYS A 223 -7.94 10.34 11.24
C LYS A 223 -6.94 9.62 12.16
N LYS A 224 -5.63 9.82 11.95
CA LYS A 224 -4.56 9.25 12.78
C LYS A 224 -4.43 10.00 14.11
N LEU A 225 -4.54 11.32 14.08
CA LEU A 225 -4.50 12.16 15.28
C LEU A 225 -5.63 11.83 16.26
N ASN A 226 -6.83 11.61 15.74
CA ASN A 226 -8.03 11.29 16.53
C ASN A 226 -8.13 9.80 16.92
N THR A 227 -7.15 8.98 16.56
CA THR A 227 -7.10 7.57 17.03
C THR A 227 -6.98 7.50 18.56
N VAL A 228 -6.44 8.55 19.20
CA VAL A 228 -6.37 8.67 20.65
C VAL A 228 -7.02 9.99 21.06
N SER A 229 -7.87 9.95 22.09
CA SER A 229 -8.55 11.13 22.61
C SER A 229 -7.69 11.87 23.63
N GLY A 230 -7.54 13.18 23.45
CA GLY A 230 -6.87 14.08 24.41
C GLY A 230 -5.48 14.51 23.97
N ALA A 231 -5.21 15.82 24.11
CA ALA A 231 -3.98 16.46 23.61
C ALA A 231 -2.69 15.85 24.19
N ALA A 232 -2.70 15.48 25.48
CA ALA A 232 -1.52 14.88 26.12
C ALA A 232 -1.14 13.53 25.52
N LEU A 233 -2.12 12.67 25.21
CA LEU A 233 -1.87 11.35 24.62
C LEU A 233 -1.50 11.45 23.14
N GLN A 234 -2.09 12.40 22.40
CA GLN A 234 -1.69 12.72 21.03
C GLN A 234 -0.23 13.18 20.99
N MET A 235 0.15 14.11 21.86
CA MET A 235 1.52 14.61 21.96
C MET A 235 2.50 13.50 22.37
N HIS A 236 2.13 12.63 23.32
CA HIS A 236 2.96 11.50 23.74
C HIS A 236 3.25 10.54 22.58
N ARG A 237 2.22 10.18 21.79
CA ARG A 237 2.36 9.31 20.63
C ARG A 237 3.27 9.91 19.57
N GLU A 238 3.06 11.18 19.24
CA GLU A 238 3.92 11.88 18.29
C GLU A 238 5.37 11.89 18.78
N LEU A 239 5.60 12.17 20.07
CA LEU A 239 6.94 12.15 20.65
C LEU A 239 7.62 10.78 20.56
N LEU A 240 6.88 9.67 20.70
CA LEU A 240 7.41 8.32 20.48
C LEU A 240 7.82 8.10 19.02
N TRP A 241 7.02 8.56 18.05
CA TRP A 241 7.36 8.54 16.63
C TRP A 241 8.67 9.31 16.36
N TYR A 242 8.80 10.53 16.87
CA TYR A 242 10.03 11.32 16.72
C TYR A 242 11.25 10.64 17.34
N LYS A 243 11.13 10.13 18.57
CA LYS A 243 12.26 9.52 19.27
C LYS A 243 12.70 8.20 18.68
N ALA A 244 11.76 7.32 18.34
CA ALA A 244 12.10 5.97 17.92
C ALA A 244 12.58 5.90 16.47
N LYS A 245 12.02 6.73 15.58
CA LYS A 245 12.16 6.56 14.13
C LYS A 245 13.04 7.61 13.49
N ILE A 246 12.83 8.88 13.85
CA ILE A 246 13.54 10.01 13.25
C ILE A 246 14.94 10.16 13.84
N LEU A 247 15.08 10.10 15.18
CA LEU A 247 16.40 10.11 15.81
C LEU A 247 17.24 8.90 15.41
N TYR A 248 16.61 7.73 15.25
CA TYR A 248 17.31 6.54 14.75
C TYR A 248 17.87 6.75 13.34
N TRP A 249 17.08 7.34 12.44
CA TRP A 249 17.52 7.69 11.08
C TRP A 249 18.67 8.71 11.07
N ILE A 250 18.57 9.76 11.89
CA ILE A 250 19.62 10.79 12.02
C ILE A 250 20.91 10.17 12.57
N ASN A 251 20.81 9.42 13.67
CA ASN A 251 21.96 8.78 14.30
C ASN A 251 22.63 7.77 13.35
N PHE A 252 21.85 7.00 12.60
CA PHE A 252 22.37 6.06 11.60
C PHE A 252 23.19 6.78 10.52
N LYS A 253 22.68 7.90 9.97
CA LYS A 253 23.41 8.72 8.99
C LYS A 253 24.71 9.29 9.57
N CYS A 254 24.67 9.80 10.80
CA CYS A 254 25.86 10.33 11.47
C CYS A 254 26.92 9.24 11.70
N THR A 255 26.53 8.06 12.18
CA THR A 255 27.48 6.94 12.37
C THR A 255 28.07 6.44 11.06
N TRP A 256 27.30 6.44 9.97
CA TRP A 256 27.78 6.00 8.66
C TRP A 256 28.74 7.01 8.03
N LEU A 257 28.46 8.32 8.14
CA LEU A 257 29.37 9.38 7.69
C LEU A 257 30.70 9.38 8.46
N ILE A 258 30.65 9.13 9.78
CA ILE A 258 31.85 9.00 10.60
C ILE A 258 32.65 7.76 10.17
N GLY A 259 32.00 6.61 9.94
CA GLY A 259 32.67 5.41 9.46
C GLY A 259 33.29 5.56 8.06
N LEU A 260 32.62 6.28 7.16
CA LEU A 260 33.11 6.54 5.81
C LEU A 260 34.29 7.52 5.80
N ALA A 261 34.30 8.51 6.69
CA ALA A 261 35.42 9.41 6.89
C ALA A 261 36.64 8.69 7.50
N LEU A 262 36.43 7.76 8.43
CA LEU A 262 37.50 6.95 9.01
C LEU A 262 38.12 5.97 7.99
N ALA A 263 37.29 5.37 7.12
CA ALA A 263 37.76 4.47 6.06
C ALA A 263 38.54 5.18 4.92
N GLN A 264 38.46 6.50 4.83
CA GLN A 264 39.27 7.31 3.91
C GLN A 264 40.59 7.80 4.54
N MET A 265 40.79 7.56 5.84
CA MET A 265 42.00 7.91 6.59
C MET A 265 42.97 6.72 6.78
N GLU A 266 42.62 5.53 6.28
CA GLU A 266 43.49 4.35 6.15
C GLU A 266 43.96 4.17 4.69
#